data_AF-A0A9E2MPV2-F1
#
_entry.id   AF-A0A9E2MPV2-F1
#
_cell.length_a   1.000
_cell.length_b   1.000
_cell.length_c   1.000
_cell.angle_alpha   90.00
_cell.angle_beta   90.00
_cell.angle_gamma   90.00
#
_symmetry.space_group_name_H-M   'P 1'
#
loop_
_entity.id
_entity.type
_entity.pdbx_description
1 polymer ?
#
loop_
_entity_poly.entity_id
_entity_poly.type
_entity_poly.pdbx_seq_one_letter_code
_entity_poly.pdbx_strand_id
1 'polypeptide(L)' 'MIENHKKIKLAKEIAPMLRACLKHCNLCFRKCGVNRLKGQKGYCLSGDRPVVFRYMTHYGEEPPLSGGNGSGA' A
#
# COMPACT_ATOMS: atom_id res chain seq x y z
N MET A 1 -17.46 14.46 5.25
CA MET A 1 -16.05 14.59 5.69
C MET A 1 -15.73 13.91 7.04
N ILE A 2 -16.66 13.20 7.69
CA ILE A 2 -16.46 12.61 9.03
C ILE A 2 -15.81 11.20 8.97
N GLU A 3 -15.97 10.46 7.88
CA GLU A 3 -15.45 9.07 7.77
C GLU A 3 -13.92 8.95 7.73
N ASN A 4 -13.21 9.94 7.16
CA ASN A 4 -11.75 9.89 7.08
C ASN A 4 -11.07 10.03 8.45
N HIS A 5 -11.69 10.71 9.42
CA HIS A 5 -11.14 10.87 10.76
C HIS A 5 -10.99 9.54 11.51
N LYS A 6 -11.97 8.62 11.37
CA LYS A 6 -11.91 7.30 12.02
C LYS A 6 -10.78 6.45 11.44
N LYS A 7 -10.63 6.43 10.11
CA LYS A 7 -9.56 5.70 9.42
C LYS A 7 -8.17 6.24 9.79
N ILE A 8 -8.01 7.56 9.86
CA ILE A 8 -6.74 8.18 10.27
C ILE A 8 -6.40 7.84 11.72
N LYS A 9 -7.39 7.89 12.63
CA LYS A 9 -7.18 7.51 14.04
C LYS A 9 -6.71 6.06 14.15
N LEU A 10 -7.45 5.14 13.52
CA LEU A 10 -7.09 3.72 13.51
C LEU A 10 -5.69 3.50 12.92
N ALA A 11 -5.36 4.13 11.80
CA ALA A 11 -4.06 4.01 11.16
C ALA A 11 -2.91 4.44 12.10
N LYS A 12 -3.11 5.52 12.87
CA LYS A 12 -2.13 5.98 13.87
C LYS A 12 -1.96 4.97 15.01
N GLU A 13 -3.05 4.38 15.49
CA GLU A 13 -3.02 3.40 16.58
C GLU A 13 -2.31 2.10 16.18
N ILE A 14 -2.52 1.61 14.94
CA ILE A 14 -1.91 0.36 14.47
C ILE A 14 -0.50 0.53 13.88
N ALA A 15 -0.09 1.77 13.55
CA ALA A 15 1.20 2.03 12.90
C ALA A 15 2.42 1.44 13.62
N PRO A 16 2.53 1.49 14.96
CA PRO A 16 3.65 0.88 15.67
C PRO A 16 3.73 -0.64 15.48
N MET A 17 2.58 -1.32 15.50
CA MET A 17 2.48 -2.76 15.27
C MET A 17 2.89 -3.12 13.83
N LEU A 18 2.38 -2.39 12.83
CA LEU A 18 2.75 -2.58 11.44
C LEU A 18 4.26 -2.34 11.21
N ARG A 19 4.85 -1.34 11.90
CA ARG A 19 6.29 -1.09 11.85
C ARG A 19 7.10 -2.23 12.48
N ALA A 20 6.58 -2.89 13.51
CA ALA A 20 7.23 -4.06 14.12
C ALA A 20 7.30 -5.27 13.16
N CYS A 21 6.28 -5.47 12.31
CA CYS A 21 6.28 -6.52 11.29
C CYS A 21 7.43 -6.40 10.28
N LEU A 22 8.03 -5.21 10.13
CA LEU A 22 9.18 -4.99 9.25
C LEU A 22 10.49 -5.64 9.76
N LYS A 23 10.54 -6.09 11.02
CA LYS A 23 11.69 -6.87 11.55
C LYS A 23 11.80 -8.26 10.92
N HIS A 24 10.68 -8.82 10.44
CA HIS A 24 10.60 -10.08 9.71
C HIS A 24 9.54 -9.94 8.62
N CYS A 25 9.92 -9.33 7.50
CA CYS A 25 8.98 -8.83 6.49
C CYS A 25 8.27 -9.96 5.73
N ASN A 26 6.94 -10.03 5.85
CA ASN A 26 6.07 -10.98 5.16
C ASN A 26 5.06 -10.31 4.18
N LEU A 27 5.31 -9.05 3.80
CA LEU A 27 4.38 -8.24 2.99
C LEU A 27 4.29 -8.66 1.52
N CYS A 28 5.38 -9.20 0.95
CA CYS A 28 5.34 -9.72 -0.42
C CYS A 28 4.90 -11.18 -0.42
N PHE A 29 4.36 -11.65 -1.55
CA PHE A 29 3.91 -13.04 -1.71
C PHE A 29 5.01 -14.09 -1.42
N ARG A 30 6.29 -13.73 -1.60
CA ARG A 30 7.44 -14.60 -1.27
C ARG A 30 7.77 -14.67 0.23
N LYS A 31 7.11 -13.87 1.07
CA LYS A 31 7.33 -13.80 2.52
C LYS A 31 8.82 -13.77 2.90
N CYS A 32 9.56 -12.83 2.33
CA CYS A 32 11.03 -12.85 2.32
C CYS A 32 11.74 -12.86 3.69
N GLY A 33 11.05 -12.53 4.79
CA GLY A 33 11.59 -12.63 6.15
C GLY A 33 12.69 -11.65 6.52
N VAL A 34 13.16 -10.81 5.59
CA VAL A 34 14.24 -9.84 5.83
C VAL A 34 13.85 -8.78 6.87
N ASN A 35 14.85 -8.26 7.57
CA ASN A 35 14.69 -7.17 8.52
C ASN A 35 14.88 -5.81 7.83
N ARG A 36 13.76 -5.19 7.42
CA ARG A 36 13.80 -3.88 6.74
C ARG A 36 14.29 -2.78 7.68
N LEU A 37 14.06 -2.90 9.00
CA LEU A 37 14.55 -1.92 9.98
C LEU A 37 16.07 -1.89 10.10
N LYS A 38 16.77 -2.94 9.62
CA LYS A 38 18.24 -2.98 9.49
C LYS A 38 18.72 -2.61 8.08
N GLY A 39 17.85 -2.09 7.22
CA GLY A 39 18.20 -1.74 5.84
C GLY A 39 18.29 -2.92 4.87
N GLN A 40 17.95 -4.14 5.30
CA GLN A 40 17.99 -5.31 4.42
C GLN A 40 16.93 -5.22 3.33
N LYS A 41 17.27 -5.65 2.11
CA LYS A 41 16.35 -5.72 0.97
C LYS A 41 16.10 -7.18 0.61
N GLY A 42 14.82 -7.54 0.52
CA GLY A 42 14.40 -8.81 -0.08
C GLY A 42 14.24 -8.68 -1.58
N TYR A 43 13.66 -9.70 -2.21
CA TYR A 43 13.46 -9.74 -3.67
C TYR A 43 12.74 -8.52 -4.25
N CYS A 44 11.74 -7.96 -3.53
CA CYS A 44 10.99 -6.79 -4.02
C CYS A 44 11.73 -5.46 -3.88
N LEU A 45 12.95 -5.46 -3.35
CA LEU A 45 13.84 -4.29 -3.19
C LEU A 45 13.31 -3.12 -2.31
N SER A 46 12.12 -3.24 -1.73
CA SER A 46 11.51 -2.21 -0.88
C SER A 46 12.35 -1.89 0.39
N GLY A 47 12.28 -0.66 0.89
CA GLY A 47 12.92 -0.27 2.16
C GLY A 47 11.98 -0.44 3.37
N ASP A 48 12.35 0.19 4.50
CA ASP A 48 11.44 0.39 5.64
C ASP A 48 10.52 1.62 5.47
N ARG A 49 10.77 2.43 4.43
CA ARG A 49 9.93 3.53 4.01
C ARG A 49 9.40 3.30 2.59
N PRO A 50 8.15 3.70 2.31
CA PRO A 50 7.60 3.63 0.96
C PRO A 50 8.35 4.60 0.03
N VAL A 51 8.48 4.20 -1.23
CA VAL A 51 8.90 5.08 -2.31
C VAL A 51 7.63 5.63 -2.96
N VAL A 52 7.45 6.95 -2.94
CA VAL A 52 6.30 7.62 -3.55
C VAL A 52 6.77 8.34 -4.80
N PHE A 53 6.31 7.88 -5.97
CA PHE A 53 6.66 8.50 -7.25
C PHE A 53 5.79 9.73 -7.56
N ARG A 54 4.49 9.68 -7.26
CA ARG A 54 3.54 10.76 -7.49
C ARG A 54 2.41 10.71 -6.47
N TYR A 55 1.89 11.89 -6.11
CA TYR A 55 0.64 12.04 -5.38
C TYR A 55 -0.19 13.13 -6.09
N MET A 56 -1.45 12.84 -6.37
CA MET A 56 -2.37 13.78 -7.00
C MET A 56 -3.80 13.49 -6.57
N THR A 57 -4.65 14.52 -6.59
CA THR A 57 -6.09 14.36 -6.48
C THR A 57 -6.61 13.64 -7.72
N HIS A 58 -7.34 12.54 -7.49
CA HIS A 58 -7.97 11.77 -8.56
C HIS A 58 -9.39 12.31 -8.79
N TYR A 59 -9.64 12.89 -9.97
CA TYR A 59 -10.90 13.57 -10.27
C TYR A 59 -11.94 12.69 -10.98
N GLY A 60 -11.62 11.43 -11.23
CA GLY A 60 -12.50 10.46 -11.90
C GLY A 60 -11.66 9.51 -12.73
N GLU A 61 -12.15 8.29 -12.93
CA GLU A 61 -11.60 7.37 -13.93
C GLU A 61 -12.13 7.76 -15.32
N GLU A 62 -11.41 7.40 -16.37
CA GLU A 62 -11.93 7.52 -17.73
C GLU A 62 -13.24 6.70 -17.85
N PRO A 63 -14.26 7.18 -18.57
CA PRO A 63 -15.47 6.40 -18.81
C PRO A 63 -15.13 5.03 -19.43
N PRO A 64 -15.94 3.99 -19.15
CA PRO A 64 -15.76 2.68 -19.79
C PRO A 64 -15.63 2.82 -21.32
N LEU A 65 -14.56 2.24 -21.88
CA LEU A 65 -14.31 2.26 -23.32
C LEU A 65 -15.32 1.42 -24.09
N SER A 66 -15.83 0.35 -23.48
CA SER A 66 -16.96 -0.42 -23.97
C SER A 66 -18.24 0.20 -23.40
N GLY A 67 -19.24 0.41 -24.26
CA GLY A 67 -20.58 0.87 -23.83
C GLY A 67 -21.29 -0.17 -22.95
N GLY A 68 -22.62 -0.22 -22.98
CA GLY A 68 -23.39 -1.06 -22.07
C GLY A 68 -23.14 -2.58 -22.12
N ASN A 69 -22.53 -3.10 -23.20
CA ASN A 69 -22.41 -4.55 -23.43
C ASN A 69 -21.07 -5.14 -22.94
N GLY A 70 -20.15 -4.31 -22.42
CA GLY A 70 -18.86 -4.76 -21.90
C GLY A 70 -17.86 -5.19 -22.98
N SER A 71 -16.64 -5.54 -22.56
CA SER A 71 -15.49 -5.79 -23.46
C SER A 71 -15.50 -7.16 -24.15
N GLY A 72 -16.59 -7.92 -24.05
CA GLY A 72 -16.71 -9.28 -24.57
C GLY A 72 -17.97 -9.53 -25.40
N ALA A 73 -18.66 -8.47 -25.83
CA ALA A 73 -19.83 -8.54 -26.71
C ALA A 73 -19.45 -8.42 -28.19
#